data_AF-A0A6N4WQY3-F1
#
_entry.id   AF-A0A6N4WQY3-F1
#
_cell.length_a   1.000
_cell.length_b   1.000
_cell.length_c   1.000
_cell.angle_alpha   90.00
_cell.angle_beta   90.00
_cell.angle_gamma   90.00
#
_symmetry.space_group_name_H-M   'P 1'
#
loop_
_entity.id
_entity.type
_entity.pdbx_description
1 polymer ?
#
loop_
_entity_poly.entity_id
_entity_poly.type
_entity_poly.pdbx_seq_one_letter_code
_entity_poly.pdbx_strand_id
1 'polypeptide(L)'
;MWSLSSFSASGATQAYACDGLPLCNAARSTGLLRIVVAPIGYLDIVATNHHEGGLIYTQLEIAGESMIFGVNDSFALSITEAGEFTLISAHGNTLAGNVSALPALEGATINAFRSMMEPLKIIPYENPPGVHTKTTAEITALGNTYFPGSPYAFDLAMAIYDWTSSNFIRQDLFHQLQYTGVAGTPLDLDTMAGVIFGCNYPGYTHTDANFMHQFLMQPATSETDVYNQLLDVYEQIKPLAIAEMKVYSAGVLSLAPPTVADYPLLYRGAMSMSGGYDTGDFAPSMFEFPGNAGPTTDPLYQAFSEALEGCLKPGSIVTTKGPWSFSNNKAGAEVWQNGILITLSPPEGAKVWPGCANITEFSINPGTFEIDMPPPTRYRIEGFDWIKLPNKDGVMMDVCHFQMTLLGYCVEPMV
;
A
#
# COMPACT_ATOMS: atom_id res chain seq x y z
N MET A 1 29.51 -6.27 12.32
CA MET A 1 28.37 -7.21 12.16
C MET A 1 27.66 -7.33 13.49
N TRP A 2 26.40 -7.74 13.49
CA TRP A 2 25.59 -8.01 14.66
C TRP A 2 24.73 -9.26 14.43
N SER A 3 24.15 -9.83 15.49
CA SER A 3 23.20 -10.94 15.37
C SER A 3 22.19 -10.94 16.50
N LEU A 4 21.07 -11.64 16.33
CA LEU A 4 20.21 -11.97 17.46
C LEU A 4 20.73 -13.26 18.10
N SER A 5 21.10 -13.23 19.38
CA SER A 5 21.47 -14.44 20.13
C SER A 5 20.23 -15.24 20.55
N SER A 6 19.12 -14.55 20.80
CA SER A 6 17.82 -15.16 21.08
C SER A 6 16.67 -14.31 20.56
N PHE A 7 15.59 -14.98 20.20
CA PHE A 7 14.33 -14.37 19.81
C PHE A 7 13.19 -15.08 20.53
N SER A 8 12.26 -14.31 21.07
CA SER A 8 11.00 -14.83 21.64
C SER A 8 9.86 -13.87 21.30
N ALA A 9 8.70 -14.43 20.94
CA ALA A 9 7.51 -13.65 20.71
C ALA A 9 6.30 -14.40 21.27
N SER A 10 5.70 -13.91 22.35
CA SER A 10 4.50 -14.52 22.93
C SER A 10 3.28 -14.20 22.08
N GLY A 11 2.42 -15.18 21.81
CA GLY A 11 1.23 -14.98 20.96
C GLY A 11 1.53 -14.96 19.45
N ALA A 12 2.81 -14.97 19.05
CA ALA A 12 3.18 -15.08 17.67
C ALA A 12 2.92 -16.50 17.17
N THR A 13 2.18 -16.61 16.07
CA THR A 13 2.04 -17.88 15.35
C THR A 13 3.24 -18.11 14.44
N GLN A 14 3.93 -17.04 14.01
CA GLN A 14 5.12 -17.07 13.16
C GLN A 14 6.04 -15.89 13.45
N ALA A 15 7.33 -16.08 13.17
CA ALA A 15 8.27 -14.98 13.03
C ALA A 15 9.34 -15.32 11.98
N TYR A 16 9.68 -14.35 11.13
CA TYR A 16 10.72 -14.51 10.11
C TYR A 16 11.39 -13.17 9.77
N ALA A 17 12.61 -13.24 9.25
CA ALA A 17 13.33 -12.10 8.73
C ALA A 17 13.10 -11.97 7.22
N CYS A 18 12.84 -10.75 6.74
CA CYS A 18 12.63 -10.49 5.31
C CYS A 18 13.92 -10.60 4.47
N ASP A 19 15.09 -10.73 5.11
CA ASP A 19 16.36 -11.05 4.44
C ASP A 19 16.51 -12.55 4.11
N GLY A 20 15.54 -13.39 4.51
CA GLY A 20 15.54 -14.84 4.30
C GLY A 20 16.53 -15.61 5.19
N LEU A 21 17.29 -14.92 6.06
CA LEU A 21 18.22 -15.56 6.97
C LEU A 21 17.50 -15.97 8.27
N PRO A 22 18.02 -16.96 9.01
CA PRO A 22 17.51 -17.30 10.34
C PRO A 22 17.46 -16.06 11.26
N LEU A 23 16.42 -15.96 12.10
CA LEU A 23 16.33 -14.85 13.06
C LEU A 23 17.54 -14.83 14.00
N CYS A 24 17.81 -15.97 14.64
CA CYS A 24 18.91 -16.12 15.57
C CYS A 24 20.19 -16.59 14.88
N ASN A 25 21.33 -16.14 15.39
CA ASN A 25 22.69 -16.56 15.03
C ASN A 25 23.10 -16.31 13.57
N ALA A 26 22.27 -15.61 12.78
CA ALA A 26 22.66 -15.08 11.48
C ALA A 26 23.42 -13.75 11.67
N ALA A 27 24.63 -13.69 11.13
CA ALA A 27 25.42 -12.46 11.14
C ALA A 27 24.84 -11.47 10.12
N ARG A 28 24.57 -10.25 10.58
CA ARG A 28 24.04 -9.14 9.79
C ARG A 28 25.03 -7.98 9.77
N SER A 29 25.11 -7.30 8.64
CA SER A 29 25.94 -6.10 8.47
C SER A 29 25.14 -4.83 8.81
N THR A 30 25.69 -3.67 8.47
CA THR A 30 24.87 -2.47 8.27
C THR A 30 23.83 -2.71 7.19
N GLY A 31 22.71 -2.01 7.28
CA GLY A 31 21.54 -2.18 6.43
C GLY A 31 20.27 -2.33 7.25
N LEU A 32 19.17 -2.59 6.55
CA LEU A 32 17.87 -2.84 7.15
C LEU A 32 17.65 -4.34 7.37
N LEU A 33 17.07 -4.68 8.51
CA LEU A 33 16.38 -5.94 8.74
C LEU A 33 14.92 -5.66 9.11
N ARG A 34 13.96 -6.15 8.33
CA ARG A 34 12.58 -6.29 8.78
C ARG A 34 12.36 -7.67 9.38
N ILE A 35 11.77 -7.72 10.56
CA ILE A 35 11.28 -8.94 11.19
C ILE A 35 9.75 -8.88 11.20
N VAL A 36 9.11 -9.86 10.59
CA VAL A 36 7.65 -10.05 10.68
C VAL A 36 7.34 -11.00 11.82
N VAL A 37 6.34 -10.67 12.62
CA VAL A 37 5.90 -11.42 13.80
C VAL A 37 4.38 -11.52 13.76
N ALA A 38 3.85 -12.48 13.00
CA ALA A 38 2.40 -12.59 12.80
C ALA A 38 1.70 -13.27 14.00
N PRO A 39 0.46 -12.85 14.35
CA PRO A 39 -0.31 -11.73 13.77
C PRO A 39 -0.02 -10.37 14.42
N ILE A 40 1.01 -10.28 15.27
CA ILE A 40 1.30 -9.13 16.14
C ILE A 40 1.68 -7.89 15.32
N GLY A 41 2.65 -8.02 14.40
CA GLY A 41 3.19 -6.88 13.68
C GLY A 41 4.52 -7.15 12.99
N TYR A 42 5.25 -6.07 12.67
CA TYR A 42 6.60 -6.11 12.12
C TYR A 42 7.52 -5.09 12.81
N LEU A 43 8.82 -5.35 12.77
CA LEU A 43 9.87 -4.52 13.34
C LEU A 43 10.94 -4.22 12.30
N ASP A 44 11.20 -2.94 12.06
CA ASP A 44 12.32 -2.48 11.25
C ASP A 44 13.53 -2.18 12.15
N ILE A 45 14.64 -2.83 11.86
CA ILE A 45 15.93 -2.64 12.54
C ILE A 45 16.93 -2.10 11.52
N VAL A 46 17.39 -0.87 11.72
CA VAL A 46 18.34 -0.20 10.83
C VAL A 46 19.70 -0.13 11.50
N ALA A 47 20.70 -0.77 10.89
CA ALA A 47 22.08 -0.74 11.34
C ALA A 47 22.92 0.21 10.47
N THR A 48 23.53 1.23 11.06
CA THR A 48 24.29 2.27 10.34
C THR A 48 25.67 2.49 10.95
N ASN A 49 26.65 2.82 10.10
CA ASN A 49 27.98 3.24 10.54
C ASN A 49 28.04 4.76 10.60
N HIS A 50 28.58 5.28 11.70
CA HIS A 50 28.73 6.70 11.97
C HIS A 50 30.19 7.07 12.13
N HIS A 51 30.54 8.23 11.57
CA HIS A 51 31.87 8.82 11.63
C HIS A 51 31.72 10.24 12.19
N GLU A 52 31.98 10.43 13.49
CA GLU A 52 31.76 11.71 14.16
C GLU A 52 32.91 12.01 15.11
N GLY A 53 33.50 13.21 14.99
CA GLY A 53 34.61 13.62 15.87
C GLY A 53 35.83 12.69 15.87
N GLY A 54 36.03 11.89 14.82
CA GLY A 54 37.09 10.88 14.74
C GLY A 54 36.75 9.52 15.35
N LEU A 55 35.56 9.35 15.92
CA LEU A 55 35.03 8.06 16.37
C LEU A 55 34.29 7.37 15.22
N ILE A 56 34.55 6.06 15.09
CA ILE A 56 33.81 5.16 14.19
C ILE A 56 33.00 4.24 15.08
N TYR A 57 31.67 4.29 14.98
CA TYR A 57 30.77 3.44 15.72
C TYR A 57 29.64 2.94 14.83
N THR A 58 29.00 1.84 15.24
CA THR A 58 27.79 1.34 14.58
C THR A 58 26.62 1.51 15.52
N GLN A 59 25.47 1.88 14.97
CA GLN A 59 24.24 2.18 15.68
C GLN A 59 23.11 1.32 15.12
N LEU A 60 22.32 0.73 16.01
CA LEU A 60 21.01 0.17 15.68
C LEU A 60 19.96 1.25 15.96
N GLU A 61 19.03 1.42 15.03
CA GLU A 61 17.83 2.24 15.18
C GLU A 61 16.60 1.36 15.00
N ILE A 62 15.66 1.46 15.94
CA ILE A 62 14.41 0.70 15.96
C ILE A 62 13.32 1.60 16.53
N ALA A 63 12.23 1.79 15.79
CA ALA A 63 11.09 2.61 16.21
C ALA A 63 11.47 4.03 16.68
N GLY A 64 12.48 4.65 16.05
CA GLY A 64 12.97 5.98 16.38
C GLY A 64 13.93 6.04 17.59
N GLU A 65 14.08 4.94 18.32
CA GLU A 65 15.07 4.78 19.38
C GLU A 65 16.36 4.20 18.82
N SER A 66 17.50 4.43 19.51
CA SER A 66 18.77 3.95 19.00
C SER A 66 19.76 3.48 20.07
N MET A 67 20.65 2.56 19.68
CA MET A 67 21.67 1.97 20.54
C MET A 67 22.98 1.81 19.77
N ILE A 68 24.08 2.32 20.34
CA ILE A 68 25.44 2.07 19.83
C ILE A 68 25.87 0.66 20.25
N PHE A 69 26.52 -0.06 19.34
CA PHE A 69 26.97 -1.43 19.59
C PHE A 69 28.38 -1.71 19.06
N GLY A 70 28.98 -2.78 19.60
CA GLY A 70 30.35 -3.18 19.28
C GLY A 70 30.48 -4.04 18.01
N VAL A 71 31.73 -4.42 17.71
CA VAL A 71 31.98 -5.38 16.63
C VAL A 71 31.50 -6.76 17.05
N ASN A 72 30.65 -7.38 16.22
CA ASN A 72 30.09 -8.72 16.44
C ASN A 72 29.21 -8.81 17.69
N ASP A 73 28.53 -7.72 18.02
CA ASP A 73 27.62 -7.69 19.15
C ASP A 73 26.40 -8.60 18.91
N SER A 74 25.82 -9.08 20.01
CA SER A 74 24.67 -9.98 19.95
C SER A 74 23.55 -9.49 20.85
N PHE A 75 22.31 -9.67 20.39
CA PHE A 75 21.14 -9.11 21.06
C PHE A 75 20.09 -10.18 21.33
N ALA A 76 19.46 -10.10 22.50
CA ALA A 76 18.26 -10.83 22.81
C ALA A 76 17.03 -9.97 22.49
N LEU A 77 16.18 -10.42 21.56
CA LEU A 77 14.92 -9.76 21.22
C LEU A 77 13.74 -10.54 21.84
N SER A 78 12.86 -9.83 22.53
CA SER A 78 11.59 -10.36 23.04
C SER A 78 10.44 -9.46 22.60
N ILE A 79 9.30 -10.06 22.25
CA ILE A 79 8.09 -9.35 21.83
C ILE A 79 6.90 -9.94 22.60
N THR A 80 6.07 -9.08 23.18
CA THR A 80 4.86 -9.49 23.90
C THR A 80 3.68 -9.66 22.94
N GLU A 81 2.61 -10.31 23.38
CA GLU A 81 1.37 -10.45 22.59
C GLU A 81 0.72 -9.08 22.28
N ALA A 82 0.97 -8.08 23.13
CA ALA A 82 0.53 -6.70 22.91
C ALA A 82 1.39 -5.94 21.88
N GLY A 83 2.47 -6.55 21.37
CA GLY A 83 3.37 -5.92 20.40
C GLY A 83 4.49 -5.08 21.02
N GLU A 84 4.66 -5.12 22.34
CA GLU A 84 5.78 -4.45 23.00
C GLU A 84 7.05 -5.27 22.77
N PHE A 85 8.12 -4.64 22.29
CA PHE A 85 9.41 -5.29 22.10
C PHE A 85 10.44 -4.80 23.12
N THR A 86 11.40 -5.68 23.45
CA THR A 86 12.60 -5.35 24.21
C THR A 86 13.80 -6.04 23.57
N LEU A 87 14.80 -5.25 23.20
CA LEU A 87 16.09 -5.66 22.68
C LEU A 87 17.18 -5.40 23.73
N ILE A 88 17.91 -6.45 24.12
CA ILE A 88 18.96 -6.38 25.15
C ILE A 88 20.29 -6.79 24.53
N SER A 89 21.32 -5.94 24.62
CA SER A 89 22.68 -6.30 24.20
C SER A 89 23.35 -7.24 25.20
N ALA A 90 24.41 -7.93 24.78
CA ALA A 90 25.24 -8.74 25.67
C ALA A 90 25.85 -7.94 26.84
N HIS A 91 25.91 -6.61 26.71
CA HIS A 91 26.44 -5.70 27.72
C HIS A 91 25.36 -5.07 28.63
N GLY A 92 24.10 -5.47 28.47
CA GLY A 92 22.97 -5.02 29.31
C GLY A 92 22.33 -3.71 28.86
N ASN A 93 22.72 -3.15 27.71
CA ASN A 93 22.01 -2.02 27.11
C ASN A 93 20.65 -2.50 26.62
N THR A 94 19.60 -1.70 26.82
CA THR A 94 18.23 -2.07 26.47
C THR A 94 17.60 -1.01 25.56
N LEU A 95 16.87 -1.47 24.54
CA LEU A 95 16.00 -0.64 23.70
C LEU A 95 14.62 -1.31 23.71
N ALA A 96 13.57 -0.51 23.90
CA ALA A 96 12.21 -1.01 23.96
C ALA A 96 11.26 -0.08 23.19
N GLY A 97 10.14 -0.64 22.74
CA GLY A 97 9.15 0.10 21.96
C GLY A 97 8.00 -0.81 21.54
N ASN A 98 7.30 -0.45 20.47
CA ASN A 98 6.22 -1.24 19.91
C ASN A 98 6.56 -1.67 18.48
N VAL A 99 6.11 -2.87 18.09
CA VAL A 99 6.09 -3.28 16.68
C VAL A 99 5.03 -2.48 15.94
N SER A 100 5.24 -2.30 14.64
CA SER A 100 4.21 -1.77 13.75
C SER A 100 3.16 -2.84 13.49
N ALA A 101 1.88 -2.50 13.55
CA ALA A 101 0.80 -3.47 13.40
C ALA A 101 0.74 -4.08 11.98
N LEU A 102 0.25 -5.32 11.90
CA LEU A 102 -0.12 -5.98 10.64
C LEU A 102 -1.63 -6.24 10.60
N PRO A 103 -2.25 -6.17 9.42
CA PRO A 103 -3.61 -6.66 9.24
C PRO A 103 -3.70 -8.16 9.55
N ALA A 104 -4.71 -8.56 10.34
CA ALA A 104 -4.94 -9.97 10.66
C ALA A 104 -5.42 -10.75 9.42
N LEU A 105 -4.82 -11.92 9.17
CA LEU A 105 -5.07 -12.77 7.99
C LEU A 105 -5.78 -14.09 8.30
N GLU A 106 -6.60 -14.12 9.35
CA GLU A 106 -7.28 -15.34 9.78
C GLU A 106 -8.80 -15.28 9.61
N GLY A 107 -9.45 -16.44 9.73
CA GLY A 107 -10.91 -16.57 9.72
C GLY A 107 -11.56 -16.07 8.43
N ALA A 108 -12.54 -15.17 8.58
CA ALA A 108 -13.35 -14.68 7.47
C ALA A 108 -12.54 -13.95 6.40
N THR A 109 -11.47 -13.24 6.78
CA THR A 109 -10.65 -12.44 5.84
C THR A 109 -9.96 -13.34 4.81
N ILE A 110 -9.20 -14.34 5.25
CA ILE A 110 -8.49 -15.21 4.30
C ILE A 110 -9.45 -16.12 3.51
N ASN A 111 -10.55 -16.54 4.12
CA ASN A 111 -11.57 -17.35 3.44
C ASN A 111 -12.26 -16.55 2.32
N ALA A 112 -12.58 -15.28 2.57
CA ALA A 112 -13.12 -14.37 1.56
C ALA A 112 -12.12 -14.17 0.42
N PHE A 113 -10.86 -13.83 0.72
CA PHE A 113 -9.82 -13.67 -0.29
C PHE A 113 -9.60 -14.94 -1.13
N ARG A 114 -9.57 -16.12 -0.50
CA ARG A 114 -9.47 -17.40 -1.22
C ARG A 114 -10.69 -17.69 -2.08
N SER A 115 -11.87 -17.27 -1.65
CA SER A 115 -13.10 -17.39 -2.45
C SER A 115 -13.03 -16.55 -3.73
N MET A 116 -12.34 -15.40 -3.68
CA MET A 116 -12.07 -14.57 -4.86
C MET A 116 -11.15 -15.28 -5.86
N MET A 117 -10.21 -16.12 -5.40
CA MET A 117 -9.43 -17.00 -6.28
C MET A 117 -10.31 -18.13 -6.84
N GLU A 118 -10.90 -18.91 -5.96
CA GLU A 118 -11.80 -20.01 -6.30
C GLU A 118 -12.89 -20.13 -5.22
N PRO A 119 -14.19 -20.19 -5.58
CA PRO A 119 -14.70 -20.45 -6.94
C PRO A 119 -15.01 -19.19 -7.76
N LEU A 120 -14.84 -17.98 -7.23
CA LEU A 120 -15.37 -16.76 -7.89
C LEU A 120 -14.52 -16.29 -9.06
N LYS A 121 -13.22 -16.63 -9.11
CA LYS A 121 -12.30 -16.24 -10.19
C LYS A 121 -12.28 -14.73 -10.48
N ILE A 122 -12.26 -13.96 -9.41
CA ILE A 122 -12.09 -12.51 -9.43
C ILE A 122 -10.59 -12.15 -9.45
N ILE A 123 -9.76 -12.96 -8.77
CA ILE A 123 -8.30 -12.77 -8.70
C ILE A 123 -7.54 -14.05 -9.08
N PRO A 124 -6.44 -13.96 -9.84
CA PRO A 124 -5.99 -12.75 -10.53
C PRO A 124 -6.97 -12.38 -11.67
N TYR A 125 -6.91 -11.13 -12.13
CA TYR A 125 -7.69 -10.70 -13.29
C TYR A 125 -7.41 -11.58 -14.51
N GLU A 126 -8.46 -12.08 -15.16
CA GLU A 126 -8.32 -13.00 -16.29
C GLU A 126 -7.98 -12.27 -17.59
N ASN A 127 -6.93 -12.75 -18.28
CA ASN A 127 -6.54 -12.32 -19.63
C ASN A 127 -6.32 -10.80 -19.77
N PRO A 128 -5.45 -10.16 -18.96
CA PRO A 128 -5.15 -8.74 -19.11
C PRO A 128 -4.63 -8.45 -20.54
N PRO A 129 -5.05 -7.34 -21.18
CA PRO A 129 -4.71 -7.07 -22.58
C PRO A 129 -3.20 -6.99 -22.83
N GLY A 130 -2.69 -7.84 -23.73
CA GLY A 130 -1.35 -7.68 -24.30
C GLY A 130 -0.17 -8.11 -23.42
N VAL A 131 -0.38 -8.90 -22.36
CA VAL A 131 0.70 -9.29 -21.43
C VAL A 131 0.68 -10.79 -21.12
N HIS A 132 1.87 -11.34 -20.83
CA HIS A 132 2.01 -12.70 -20.31
C HIS A 132 1.77 -12.72 -18.80
N THR A 133 0.77 -13.48 -18.35
CA THR A 133 0.49 -13.67 -16.92
C THR A 133 1.46 -14.68 -16.31
N LYS A 134 1.78 -14.49 -15.02
CA LYS A 134 2.54 -15.47 -14.25
C LYS A 134 1.63 -16.67 -13.93
N THR A 135 2.20 -17.86 -14.00
CA THR A 135 1.55 -19.11 -13.60
C THR A 135 1.44 -19.22 -12.08
N THR A 136 0.54 -20.09 -11.58
CA THR A 136 0.44 -20.42 -10.15
C THR A 136 1.78 -20.89 -9.57
N ALA A 137 2.59 -21.62 -10.34
CA ALA A 137 3.90 -22.08 -9.89
C ALA A 137 4.89 -20.90 -9.71
N GLU A 138 4.88 -19.93 -10.62
CA GLU A 138 5.69 -18.72 -10.51
C GLU A 138 5.26 -17.86 -9.31
N ILE A 139 3.95 -17.67 -9.11
CA ILE A 139 3.43 -16.93 -7.94
C ILE A 139 3.76 -17.67 -6.64
N THR A 140 3.71 -19.01 -6.63
CA THR A 140 4.16 -19.82 -5.48
C THR A 140 5.65 -19.63 -5.21
N ALA A 141 6.48 -19.57 -6.25
CA ALA A 141 7.90 -19.31 -6.11
C ALA A 141 8.19 -17.91 -5.55
N LEU A 142 7.45 -16.88 -6.01
CA LEU A 142 7.50 -15.54 -5.42
C LEU A 142 7.11 -15.59 -3.94
N GLY A 143 6.01 -16.25 -3.59
CA GLY A 143 5.57 -16.41 -2.21
C GLY A 143 6.65 -17.04 -1.32
N ASN A 144 7.26 -18.13 -1.76
CA ASN A 144 8.33 -18.80 -1.01
C ASN A 144 9.59 -17.93 -0.86
N THR A 145 9.89 -17.11 -1.87
CA THR A 145 11.07 -16.25 -1.88
C THR A 145 10.89 -15.05 -0.95
N TYR A 146 9.74 -14.39 -1.04
CA TYR A 146 9.50 -13.11 -0.37
C TYR A 146 8.77 -13.22 0.97
N PHE A 147 8.07 -14.32 1.23
CA PHE A 147 7.35 -14.58 2.49
C PHE A 147 7.77 -15.95 3.09
N PRO A 148 9.08 -16.18 3.30
CA PRO A 148 9.58 -17.48 3.71
C PRO A 148 8.99 -17.91 5.06
N GLY A 149 8.41 -19.10 5.09
CA GLY A 149 7.81 -19.68 6.31
C GLY A 149 6.40 -19.18 6.63
N SER A 150 5.82 -18.28 5.84
CA SER A 150 4.42 -17.88 5.97
C SER A 150 3.47 -18.96 5.42
N PRO A 151 2.44 -19.40 6.15
CA PRO A 151 1.39 -20.29 5.64
C PRO A 151 0.45 -19.55 4.68
N TYR A 152 0.59 -18.22 4.58
CA TYR A 152 -0.13 -17.36 3.64
C TYR A 152 0.79 -16.90 2.50
N ALA A 153 1.99 -17.48 2.34
CA ALA A 153 2.97 -17.02 1.35
C ALA A 153 2.41 -16.89 -0.06
N PHE A 154 1.60 -17.87 -0.50
CA PHE A 154 0.92 -17.80 -1.79
C PHE A 154 -0.18 -16.74 -1.81
N ASP A 155 -1.00 -16.64 -0.76
CA ASP A 155 -2.09 -15.67 -0.67
C ASP A 155 -1.54 -14.22 -0.70
N LEU A 156 -0.47 -13.95 0.03
CA LEU A 156 0.23 -12.66 0.05
C LEU A 156 0.82 -12.33 -1.32
N ALA A 157 1.52 -13.29 -1.96
CA ALA A 157 2.07 -13.09 -3.29
C ALA A 157 0.97 -12.85 -4.33
N MET A 158 -0.17 -13.56 -4.24
CA MET A 158 -1.31 -13.37 -5.12
C MET A 158 -1.98 -12.01 -4.94
N ALA A 159 -2.08 -11.51 -3.70
CA ALA A 159 -2.70 -10.21 -3.44
C ALA A 159 -1.89 -9.04 -4.02
N ILE A 160 -0.55 -9.17 -4.06
CA ILE A 160 0.35 -8.17 -4.64
C ILE A 160 0.49 -8.37 -6.16
N TYR A 161 0.37 -9.61 -6.63
CA TYR A 161 0.51 -9.94 -8.04
C TYR A 161 -0.45 -9.13 -8.91
N ASP A 162 0.14 -8.41 -9.86
CA ASP A 162 -0.55 -7.55 -10.81
C ASP A 162 -1.50 -6.51 -10.19
N TRP A 163 -1.18 -6.04 -8.98
CA TRP A 163 -2.00 -5.08 -8.27
C TRP A 163 -2.30 -3.85 -9.14
N THR A 164 -1.26 -3.25 -9.72
CA THR A 164 -1.29 -1.96 -10.42
C THR A 164 -1.85 -1.99 -11.83
N SER A 165 -1.94 -3.15 -12.48
CA SER A 165 -2.45 -3.22 -13.85
C SER A 165 -3.93 -3.56 -13.88
N SER A 166 -4.38 -4.55 -13.10
CA SER A 166 -5.70 -5.16 -13.32
C SER A 166 -6.60 -5.23 -12.09
N ASN A 167 -6.04 -5.36 -10.88
CA ASN A 167 -6.84 -5.45 -9.65
C ASN A 167 -7.11 -4.08 -9.00
N PHE A 168 -6.32 -3.05 -9.32
CA PHE A 168 -6.40 -1.74 -8.65
C PHE A 168 -7.77 -1.06 -8.80
N ILE A 169 -8.44 -1.18 -9.95
CA ILE A 169 -9.65 -0.39 -10.23
C ILE A 169 -10.82 -0.73 -9.32
N ARG A 170 -11.03 -2.02 -9.03
CA ARG A 170 -12.02 -2.47 -8.04
C ARG A 170 -11.69 -1.83 -6.70
N GLN A 171 -10.44 -1.87 -6.30
CA GLN A 171 -10.02 -1.47 -4.97
C GLN A 171 -10.05 0.06 -4.80
N ASP A 172 -9.65 0.81 -5.81
CA ASP A 172 -9.82 2.26 -5.85
C ASP A 172 -11.31 2.63 -5.70
N LEU A 173 -12.23 2.01 -6.46
CA LEU A 173 -13.66 2.29 -6.35
C LEU A 173 -14.22 1.99 -4.95
N PHE A 174 -13.94 0.80 -4.40
CA PHE A 174 -14.50 0.38 -3.11
C PHE A 174 -13.95 1.18 -1.93
N HIS A 175 -12.74 1.72 -2.03
CA HIS A 175 -12.13 2.47 -0.94
C HIS A 175 -12.31 3.99 -1.09
N GLN A 176 -12.20 4.53 -2.29
CA GLN A 176 -12.37 5.97 -2.55
C GLN A 176 -13.83 6.41 -2.35
N LEU A 177 -14.78 5.64 -2.89
CA LEU A 177 -16.20 5.95 -2.86
C LEU A 177 -16.90 5.44 -1.60
N GLN A 178 -16.18 5.41 -0.47
CA GLN A 178 -16.70 4.99 0.82
C GLN A 178 -16.92 6.18 1.77
N TYR A 179 -18.12 6.27 2.36
CA TYR A 179 -18.44 7.23 3.42
C TYR A 179 -17.88 6.73 4.76
N THR A 180 -16.60 7.01 5.02
CA THR A 180 -15.87 6.46 6.18
C THR A 180 -16.34 7.01 7.53
N GLY A 181 -17.04 8.14 7.56
CA GLY A 181 -17.65 8.73 8.76
C GLY A 181 -19.08 8.29 9.03
N VAL A 182 -19.66 7.42 8.18
CA VAL A 182 -21.02 6.90 8.33
C VAL A 182 -20.99 5.44 8.80
N ALA A 183 -21.86 5.10 9.75
CA ALA A 183 -21.94 3.73 10.29
C ALA A 183 -22.17 2.69 9.19
N GLY A 184 -21.41 1.59 9.24
CA GLY A 184 -21.43 0.56 8.20
C GLY A 184 -20.69 0.94 6.92
N THR A 185 -20.10 2.15 6.85
CA THR A 185 -19.24 2.64 5.77
C THR A 185 -19.80 2.36 4.37
N PRO A 186 -21.01 2.85 4.05
CA PRO A 186 -21.67 2.60 2.77
C PRO A 186 -20.84 3.13 1.59
N LEU A 187 -21.13 2.62 0.39
CA LEU A 187 -20.51 3.11 -0.85
C LEU A 187 -21.45 4.10 -1.54
N ASP A 188 -20.85 5.06 -2.23
CA ASP A 188 -21.53 5.90 -3.21
C ASP A 188 -21.72 5.12 -4.53
N LEU A 189 -22.82 4.36 -4.59
CA LEU A 189 -23.11 3.48 -5.72
C LEU A 189 -23.46 4.22 -7.00
N ASP A 190 -24.03 5.43 -6.90
CA ASP A 190 -24.39 6.25 -8.06
C ASP A 190 -23.10 6.71 -8.77
N THR A 191 -22.16 7.29 -8.02
CA THR A 191 -20.85 7.68 -8.59
C THR A 191 -20.08 6.46 -9.06
N MET A 192 -20.10 5.34 -8.33
CA MET A 192 -19.45 4.11 -8.76
C MET A 192 -20.00 3.58 -10.09
N ALA A 193 -21.33 3.62 -10.29
CA ALA A 193 -21.96 3.24 -11.54
C ALA A 193 -21.51 4.14 -12.70
N GLY A 194 -21.49 5.45 -12.49
CA GLY A 194 -20.97 6.42 -13.46
C GLY A 194 -19.52 6.15 -13.85
N VAL A 195 -18.65 5.87 -12.88
CA VAL A 195 -17.23 5.57 -13.12
C VAL A 195 -17.06 4.27 -13.93
N ILE A 196 -17.76 3.19 -13.55
CA ILE A 196 -17.69 1.90 -14.25
C ILE A 196 -18.22 2.04 -15.69
N PHE A 197 -19.37 2.71 -15.87
CA PHE A 197 -19.97 2.90 -17.18
C PHE A 197 -19.10 3.78 -18.09
N GLY A 198 -18.55 4.87 -17.53
CA GLY A 198 -17.69 5.80 -18.24
C GLY A 198 -16.27 5.29 -18.51
N CYS A 199 -15.82 4.23 -17.82
CA CYS A 199 -14.47 3.69 -18.00
C CYS A 199 -14.24 3.21 -19.44
N ASN A 200 -13.25 3.81 -20.11
CA ASN A 200 -12.87 3.47 -21.47
C ASN A 200 -11.35 3.19 -21.58
N TYR A 201 -10.81 2.45 -20.61
CA TYR A 201 -9.44 1.96 -20.68
C TYR A 201 -9.40 0.61 -21.39
N PRO A 202 -8.41 0.30 -22.25
CA PRO A 202 -8.35 -0.99 -22.94
C PRO A 202 -8.43 -2.18 -21.96
N GLY A 203 -9.44 -3.04 -22.12
CA GLY A 203 -9.70 -4.17 -21.23
C GLY A 203 -10.53 -3.84 -19.98
N TYR A 204 -10.86 -2.57 -19.75
CA TYR A 204 -11.71 -2.10 -18.64
C TYR A 204 -12.85 -1.24 -19.19
N THR A 205 -13.89 -1.91 -19.69
CA THR A 205 -15.09 -1.24 -20.20
C THR A 205 -16.32 -1.96 -19.71
N HIS A 206 -17.44 -1.25 -19.54
CA HIS A 206 -18.70 -1.83 -19.08
C HIS A 206 -19.25 -2.96 -19.99
N THR A 207 -18.75 -3.09 -21.22
CA THR A 207 -19.09 -4.20 -22.13
C THR A 207 -18.16 -5.41 -22.03
N ASP A 208 -17.02 -5.27 -21.35
CA ASP A 208 -16.04 -6.35 -21.18
C ASP A 208 -16.48 -7.30 -20.05
N ALA A 209 -16.54 -8.59 -20.36
CA ALA A 209 -17.04 -9.59 -19.41
C ALA A 209 -16.10 -9.79 -18.22
N ASN A 210 -14.79 -9.72 -18.41
CA ASN A 210 -13.82 -9.90 -17.32
C ASN A 210 -13.83 -8.67 -16.40
N PHE A 211 -13.92 -7.47 -16.99
CA PHE A 211 -14.02 -6.23 -16.25
C PHE A 211 -15.28 -6.13 -15.41
N MET A 212 -16.42 -6.61 -15.91
CA MET A 212 -17.65 -6.59 -15.11
C MET A 212 -17.69 -7.74 -14.10
N HIS A 213 -17.14 -8.91 -14.44
CA HIS A 213 -17.10 -10.09 -13.57
C HIS A 213 -16.27 -9.87 -12.30
N GLN A 214 -15.24 -9.02 -12.34
CA GLN A 214 -14.51 -8.66 -11.11
C GLN A 214 -15.36 -7.93 -10.06
N PHE A 215 -16.52 -7.40 -10.46
CA PHE A 215 -17.55 -6.84 -9.57
C PHE A 215 -18.72 -7.81 -9.32
N LEU A 216 -18.62 -9.06 -9.81
CA LEU A 216 -19.72 -10.04 -9.91
C LEU A 216 -20.87 -9.61 -10.82
N MET A 217 -20.60 -8.69 -11.76
CA MET A 217 -21.57 -8.16 -12.70
C MET A 217 -21.41 -8.79 -14.10
N GLN A 218 -22.38 -8.50 -14.97
CA GLN A 218 -22.34 -8.85 -16.39
C GLN A 218 -22.11 -7.60 -17.24
N PRO A 219 -21.67 -7.76 -18.51
CA PRO A 219 -21.65 -6.67 -19.47
C PRO A 219 -22.95 -5.87 -19.47
N ALA A 220 -22.83 -4.55 -19.30
CA ALA A 220 -23.95 -3.64 -19.19
C ALA A 220 -24.18 -2.88 -20.50
N THR A 221 -25.37 -2.30 -20.64
CA THR A 221 -25.73 -1.47 -21.83
C THR A 221 -26.06 -0.01 -21.49
N SER A 222 -26.11 0.32 -20.20
CA SER A 222 -26.36 1.68 -19.70
C SER A 222 -25.82 1.86 -18.28
N GLU A 223 -25.63 3.11 -17.85
CA GLU A 223 -25.25 3.43 -16.47
C GLU A 223 -26.29 2.94 -15.45
N THR A 224 -27.57 3.06 -15.75
CA THR A 224 -28.66 2.55 -14.90
C THR A 224 -28.60 1.03 -14.74
N ASP A 225 -28.21 0.31 -15.79
CA ASP A 225 -27.99 -1.14 -15.74
C ASP A 225 -26.82 -1.50 -14.80
N VAL A 226 -25.69 -0.78 -14.90
CA VAL A 226 -24.57 -0.91 -13.95
C VAL A 226 -25.03 -0.66 -12.51
N TYR A 227 -25.77 0.43 -12.27
CA TYR A 227 -26.28 0.77 -10.94
C TYR A 227 -27.18 -0.33 -10.36
N ASN A 228 -28.12 -0.84 -11.15
CA ASN A 228 -29.02 -1.91 -10.70
C ASN A 228 -28.23 -3.20 -10.37
N GLN A 229 -27.24 -3.56 -11.20
CA GLN A 229 -26.38 -4.71 -10.92
C GLN A 229 -25.54 -4.49 -9.65
N LEU A 230 -25.01 -3.28 -9.42
CA LEU A 230 -24.29 -2.94 -8.19
C LEU A 230 -25.17 -3.14 -6.95
N LEU A 231 -26.44 -2.73 -6.98
CA LEU A 231 -27.39 -2.96 -5.89
C LEU A 231 -27.56 -4.46 -5.58
N ASP A 232 -27.59 -5.31 -6.61
CA ASP A 232 -27.78 -6.75 -6.45
C ASP A 232 -26.56 -7.46 -5.86
N VAL A 233 -25.34 -7.00 -6.19
CA VAL A 233 -24.08 -7.67 -5.81
C VAL A 233 -23.40 -7.03 -4.60
N TYR A 234 -23.76 -5.80 -4.22
CA TYR A 234 -23.09 -4.97 -3.22
C TYR A 234 -22.72 -5.70 -1.93
N GLU A 235 -23.72 -6.33 -1.30
CA GLU A 235 -23.56 -7.04 -0.01
C GLU A 235 -22.61 -8.25 -0.12
N GLN A 236 -22.45 -8.81 -1.33
CA GLN A 236 -21.52 -9.90 -1.59
C GLN A 236 -20.11 -9.38 -1.88
N ILE A 237 -19.97 -8.35 -2.71
CA ILE A 237 -18.65 -7.89 -3.19
C ILE A 237 -17.91 -7.02 -2.18
N LYS A 238 -18.61 -6.23 -1.35
CA LYS A 238 -17.96 -5.33 -0.39
C LYS A 238 -17.11 -6.08 0.66
N PRO A 239 -17.58 -7.15 1.32
CA PRO A 239 -16.74 -7.92 2.23
C PRO A 239 -15.52 -8.55 1.54
N LEU A 240 -15.65 -8.94 0.27
CA LEU A 240 -14.55 -9.48 -0.53
C LEU A 240 -13.48 -8.40 -0.79
N ALA A 241 -13.90 -7.20 -1.19
CA ALA A 241 -12.98 -6.08 -1.42
C ALA A 241 -12.21 -5.70 -0.15
N ILE A 242 -12.89 -5.63 1.00
CA ILE A 242 -12.26 -5.39 2.31
C ILE A 242 -11.25 -6.48 2.66
N ALA A 243 -11.59 -7.74 2.39
CA ALA A 243 -10.70 -8.86 2.67
C ALA A 243 -9.45 -8.82 1.80
N GLU A 244 -9.61 -8.58 0.49
CA GLU A 244 -8.50 -8.40 -0.43
C GLU A 244 -7.56 -7.27 0.00
N MET A 245 -8.09 -6.10 0.36
CA MET A 245 -7.25 -4.99 0.81
C MET A 245 -6.44 -5.30 2.06
N LYS A 246 -7.00 -6.09 2.99
CA LYS A 246 -6.27 -6.55 4.19
C LYS A 246 -5.14 -7.51 3.83
N VAL A 247 -5.37 -8.47 2.93
CA VAL A 247 -4.34 -9.40 2.47
C VAL A 247 -3.26 -8.67 1.69
N TYR A 248 -3.63 -7.76 0.78
CA TYR A 248 -2.70 -6.89 0.05
C TYR A 248 -1.85 -6.05 1.00
N SER A 249 -2.48 -5.37 1.96
CA SER A 249 -1.77 -4.51 2.92
C SER A 249 -0.79 -5.31 3.77
N ALA A 250 -1.19 -6.49 4.25
CA ALA A 250 -0.29 -7.38 4.96
C ALA A 250 0.85 -7.89 4.05
N GLY A 251 0.58 -8.12 2.77
CA GLY A 251 1.59 -8.49 1.77
C GLY A 251 2.67 -7.42 1.63
N VAL A 252 2.26 -6.17 1.35
CA VAL A 252 3.18 -5.03 1.22
C VAL A 252 3.98 -4.82 2.50
N LEU A 253 3.33 -4.82 3.67
CA LEU A 253 4.01 -4.63 4.96
C LEU A 253 4.92 -5.80 5.35
N SER A 254 4.72 -6.99 4.78
CA SER A 254 5.56 -8.17 5.01
C SER A 254 6.80 -8.22 4.12
N LEU A 255 6.95 -7.30 3.16
CA LEU A 255 8.14 -7.15 2.34
C LEU A 255 9.14 -6.18 2.98
N ALA A 256 10.40 -6.27 2.57
CA ALA A 256 11.41 -5.30 2.97
C ALA A 256 11.15 -3.93 2.30
N PRO A 257 11.14 -2.82 3.05
CA PRO A 257 10.96 -1.50 2.48
C PRO A 257 12.19 -1.08 1.65
N PRO A 258 11.98 -0.26 0.61
CA PRO A 258 13.06 0.28 -0.19
C PRO A 258 13.91 1.26 0.61
N THR A 259 15.18 1.41 0.23
CA THR A 259 16.09 2.37 0.88
C THR A 259 15.94 3.77 0.27
N VAL A 260 16.15 4.79 1.11
CA VAL A 260 16.20 6.20 0.67
C VAL A 260 17.45 6.47 -0.17
N ALA A 261 18.52 5.70 0.03
CA ALA A 261 19.74 5.82 -0.76
C ALA A 261 19.52 5.41 -2.23
N ASP A 262 18.77 4.33 -2.44
CA ASP A 262 18.45 3.85 -3.80
C ASP A 262 17.38 4.71 -4.47
N TYR A 263 16.40 5.19 -3.68
CA TYR A 263 15.28 5.98 -4.16
C TYR A 263 15.09 7.22 -3.27
N PRO A 264 15.82 8.33 -3.54
CA PRO A 264 15.75 9.52 -2.69
C PRO A 264 14.41 10.27 -2.82
N LEU A 265 13.73 10.13 -3.95
CA LEU A 265 12.41 10.70 -4.23
C LEU A 265 11.58 9.67 -4.99
N LEU A 266 10.26 9.73 -4.77
CA LEU A 266 9.27 8.92 -5.49
C LEU A 266 8.28 9.82 -6.21
N TYR A 267 7.69 9.32 -7.29
CA TYR A 267 6.84 10.10 -8.20
C TYR A 267 5.56 9.34 -8.55
N ARG A 268 4.43 10.04 -8.57
CA ARG A 268 3.13 9.49 -8.97
C ARG A 268 2.40 10.49 -9.86
N GLY A 269 2.00 10.07 -11.04
CA GLY A 269 0.95 10.73 -11.81
C GLY A 269 -0.37 10.10 -11.44
N ALA A 270 -1.39 10.89 -11.08
CA ALA A 270 -2.72 10.34 -10.86
C ALA A 270 -3.28 9.88 -12.21
N MET A 271 -3.42 8.56 -12.41
CA MET A 271 -3.82 7.99 -13.69
C MET A 271 -5.23 8.45 -14.08
N SER A 272 -5.39 8.85 -15.34
CA SER A 272 -6.72 9.10 -15.91
C SER A 272 -7.43 7.77 -16.09
N MET A 273 -8.42 7.46 -15.25
CA MET A 273 -9.47 6.53 -15.66
C MET A 273 -10.39 7.30 -16.61
N SER A 274 -9.96 7.41 -17.87
CA SER A 274 -10.62 8.22 -18.88
C SER A 274 -12.10 7.86 -18.95
N GLY A 275 -12.95 8.84 -18.61
CA GLY A 275 -14.42 8.77 -18.61
C GLY A 275 -15.07 8.54 -17.24
N GLY A 276 -14.30 8.29 -16.17
CA GLY A 276 -14.85 8.02 -14.83
C GLY A 276 -14.31 8.89 -13.68
N TYR A 277 -13.03 9.28 -13.68
CA TYR A 277 -12.45 10.12 -12.62
C TYR A 277 -11.82 11.41 -13.15
N ASP A 278 -11.98 12.49 -12.41
CA ASP A 278 -11.30 13.78 -12.57
C ASP A 278 -10.57 14.23 -11.28
N THR A 279 -10.02 15.44 -11.28
CA THR A 279 -9.27 15.96 -10.13
C THR A 279 -10.14 16.17 -8.88
N GLY A 280 -11.47 16.29 -9.04
CA GLY A 280 -12.42 16.45 -7.95
C GLY A 280 -12.70 15.16 -7.18
N ASP A 281 -12.31 14.01 -7.71
CA ASP A 281 -12.38 12.74 -7.01
C ASP A 281 -11.18 12.50 -6.09
N PHE A 282 -10.14 13.35 -6.17
CA PHE A 282 -8.89 13.15 -5.43
C PHE A 282 -9.07 13.29 -3.91
N ALA A 283 -9.79 14.32 -3.43
CA ALA A 283 -10.05 14.48 -1.99
C ALA A 283 -10.88 13.34 -1.39
N PRO A 284 -11.96 12.85 -2.05
CA PRO A 284 -12.67 11.62 -1.63
C PRO A 284 -11.79 10.40 -1.35
N SER A 285 -10.59 10.30 -1.93
CA SER A 285 -9.65 9.22 -1.62
C SER A 285 -9.00 9.30 -0.23
N MET A 286 -9.31 10.34 0.56
CA MET A 286 -8.72 10.62 1.87
C MET A 286 -9.73 10.50 3.01
N PHE A 287 -9.29 10.06 4.19
CA PHE A 287 -10.12 10.05 5.40
C PHE A 287 -10.50 11.46 5.89
N GLU A 288 -9.67 12.46 5.60
CA GLU A 288 -9.87 13.85 6.01
C GLU A 288 -10.84 14.62 5.10
N PHE A 289 -11.39 13.98 4.07
CA PHE A 289 -12.43 14.57 3.23
C PHE A 289 -13.72 14.79 4.04
N PRO A 290 -14.24 16.03 4.16
CA PRO A 290 -15.43 16.30 4.96
C PRO A 290 -16.68 15.53 4.54
N GLY A 291 -16.84 15.22 3.25
CA GLY A 291 -17.99 14.46 2.73
C GLY A 291 -18.07 13.02 3.24
N ASN A 292 -17.01 12.50 3.88
CA ASN A 292 -17.02 11.19 4.54
C ASN A 292 -18.09 11.07 5.62
N ALA A 293 -18.51 12.19 6.23
CA ALA A 293 -19.57 12.24 7.24
C ALA A 293 -21.00 12.17 6.65
N GLY A 294 -21.14 12.13 5.32
CA GLY A 294 -22.43 12.15 4.62
C GLY A 294 -23.01 13.55 4.42
N PRO A 295 -24.29 13.65 4.02
CA PRO A 295 -25.25 12.55 3.87
C PRO A 295 -24.89 11.60 2.72
N THR A 296 -25.30 10.33 2.81
CA THR A 296 -25.00 9.30 1.79
C THR A 296 -25.79 9.47 0.49
N THR A 297 -26.58 10.52 0.38
CA THR A 297 -27.32 10.92 -0.83
C THR A 297 -26.54 11.91 -1.68
N ASP A 298 -25.48 12.49 -1.13
CA ASP A 298 -24.65 13.50 -1.81
C ASP A 298 -23.39 12.81 -2.30
N PRO A 299 -23.01 12.97 -3.59
CA PRO A 299 -21.88 12.24 -4.13
C PRO A 299 -20.58 12.57 -3.40
N LEU A 300 -19.71 11.57 -3.29
CA LEU A 300 -18.34 11.74 -2.79
C LEU A 300 -17.50 12.45 -3.84
N TYR A 301 -17.64 13.76 -3.90
CA TYR A 301 -16.96 14.65 -4.84
C TYR A 301 -16.60 15.97 -4.16
N GLN A 302 -15.48 16.57 -4.54
CA GLN A 302 -15.13 17.92 -4.11
C GLN A 302 -14.44 18.66 -5.25
N ALA A 303 -14.87 19.89 -5.56
CA ALA A 303 -14.12 20.71 -6.50
C ALA A 303 -12.66 20.85 -6.03
N PHE A 304 -11.71 20.57 -6.92
CA PHE A 304 -10.30 20.44 -6.54
C PHE A 304 -9.73 21.73 -5.91
N SER A 305 -10.20 22.91 -6.36
CA SER A 305 -9.84 24.19 -5.72
C SER A 305 -10.28 24.29 -4.25
N GLU A 306 -11.48 23.78 -3.92
CA GLU A 306 -11.97 23.76 -2.54
C GLU A 306 -11.16 22.77 -1.69
N ALA A 307 -10.78 21.63 -2.28
CA ALA A 307 -9.92 20.66 -1.62
C ALA A 307 -8.55 21.27 -1.27
N LEU A 308 -7.94 22.04 -2.18
CA LEU A 308 -6.67 22.75 -1.98
C LEU A 308 -6.73 23.83 -0.88
N GLU A 309 -7.90 24.43 -0.65
CA GLU A 309 -8.14 25.35 0.48
C GLU A 309 -8.47 24.61 1.79
N GLY A 310 -8.94 23.36 1.68
CA GLY A 310 -9.38 22.49 2.77
C GLY A 310 -8.34 21.45 3.19
N CYS A 311 -8.69 20.17 3.04
CA CYS A 311 -7.87 19.04 3.51
C CYS A 311 -6.54 18.91 2.74
N LEU A 312 -6.43 19.46 1.53
CA LEU A 312 -5.23 19.39 0.70
C LEU A 312 -4.31 20.63 0.79
N LYS A 313 -4.56 21.55 1.72
CA LYS A 313 -3.70 22.73 1.89
C LYS A 313 -2.30 22.39 2.43
N PRO A 314 -1.27 23.22 2.18
CA PRO A 314 0.05 23.04 2.75
C PRO A 314 0.02 22.97 4.29
N GLY A 315 0.81 22.04 4.85
CA GLY A 315 0.85 21.71 6.27
C GLY A 315 -0.18 20.67 6.72
N SER A 316 -1.18 20.34 5.89
CA SER A 316 -2.15 19.29 6.21
C SER A 316 -1.51 17.91 6.18
N ILE A 317 -2.07 17.00 6.99
CA ILE A 317 -1.80 15.57 6.92
C ILE A 317 -3.04 14.91 6.32
N VAL A 318 -2.83 14.09 5.30
CA VAL A 318 -3.88 13.29 4.66
C VAL A 318 -3.57 11.81 4.80
N THR A 319 -4.61 11.01 4.93
CA THR A 319 -4.55 9.55 5.09
C THR A 319 -5.35 8.92 3.95
N THR A 320 -4.70 8.09 3.13
CA THR A 320 -5.38 7.46 1.99
C THR A 320 -6.30 6.33 2.43
N LYS A 321 -7.47 6.23 1.79
CA LYS A 321 -8.41 5.11 1.94
C LYS A 321 -8.01 3.88 1.11
N GLY A 322 -7.38 4.14 -0.03
CA GLY A 322 -6.85 3.14 -0.96
C GLY A 322 -5.32 3.17 -1.06
N PRO A 323 -4.73 2.19 -1.74
CA PRO A 323 -3.28 2.12 -1.93
C PRO A 323 -2.81 3.07 -3.01
N TRP A 324 -1.58 3.54 -2.85
CA TRP A 324 -0.91 4.35 -3.85
C TRP A 324 0.37 3.67 -4.31
N SER A 325 0.52 3.55 -5.63
CA SER A 325 1.76 3.18 -6.27
C SER A 325 2.57 4.42 -6.69
N PHE A 326 3.89 4.32 -6.55
CA PHE A 326 4.86 5.32 -6.96
C PHE A 326 5.98 4.71 -7.80
N SER A 327 6.46 5.50 -8.75
CA SER A 327 7.64 5.20 -9.55
C SER A 327 8.88 5.92 -9.01
N ASN A 328 10.08 5.44 -9.36
CA ASN A 328 11.34 6.16 -9.18
C ASN A 328 11.66 7.13 -10.34
N ASN A 329 10.79 7.20 -11.35
CA ASN A 329 11.01 7.99 -12.56
C ASN A 329 9.96 9.10 -12.72
N LYS A 330 10.40 10.35 -12.57
CA LYS A 330 9.54 11.53 -12.75
C LYS A 330 8.94 11.60 -14.16
N ALA A 331 9.75 11.38 -15.21
CA ALA A 331 9.27 11.47 -16.59
C ALA A 331 8.20 10.40 -16.88
N GLY A 332 8.33 9.22 -16.28
CA GLY A 332 7.29 8.19 -16.33
C GLY A 332 5.99 8.65 -15.66
N ALA A 333 6.08 9.22 -14.45
CA ALA A 333 4.92 9.76 -13.73
C ALA A 333 4.23 10.92 -14.47
N GLU A 334 4.99 11.78 -15.14
CA GLU A 334 4.47 12.90 -15.94
C GLU A 334 3.65 12.43 -17.16
N VAL A 335 3.87 11.22 -17.68
CA VAL A 335 3.07 10.66 -18.79
C VAL A 335 1.67 10.25 -18.32
N TRP A 336 1.57 9.74 -17.09
CA TRP A 336 0.33 9.16 -16.57
C TRP A 336 -0.54 10.15 -15.78
N GLN A 337 -0.09 11.39 -15.60
CA GLN A 337 -0.84 12.41 -14.86
C GLN A 337 -2.19 12.76 -15.54
N ASN A 338 -3.21 12.99 -14.70
CA ASN A 338 -4.55 13.46 -15.08
C ASN A 338 -4.89 14.75 -14.32
N GLY A 339 -4.02 15.75 -14.40
CA GLY A 339 -4.15 17.02 -13.66
C GLY A 339 -3.51 17.02 -12.28
N ILE A 340 -3.01 15.86 -11.79
CA ILE A 340 -2.31 15.74 -10.52
C ILE A 340 -0.99 14.97 -10.71
N LEU A 341 0.09 15.57 -10.23
CA LEU A 341 1.43 14.97 -10.11
C LEU A 341 1.88 15.08 -8.66
N ILE A 342 2.53 14.05 -8.13
CA ILE A 342 3.05 14.04 -6.76
C ILE A 342 4.53 13.71 -6.82
N THR A 343 5.35 14.55 -6.18
CA THR A 343 6.70 14.19 -5.75
C THR A 343 6.66 13.94 -4.25
N LEU A 344 7.12 12.75 -3.88
CA LEU A 344 7.13 12.28 -2.51
C LEU A 344 8.56 12.24 -2.00
N SER A 345 8.77 12.80 -0.82
CA SER A 345 10.02 12.76 -0.06
C SER A 345 9.88 11.81 1.13
N PRO A 346 10.97 11.16 1.57
CA PRO A 346 10.96 10.38 2.80
C PRO A 346 10.92 11.32 4.01
N PRO A 347 10.54 10.83 5.21
CA PRO A 347 10.69 11.60 6.44
C PRO A 347 12.14 12.07 6.63
N GLU A 348 12.32 13.23 7.27
CA GLU A 348 13.65 13.74 7.59
C GLU A 348 14.45 12.71 8.40
N GLY A 349 15.68 12.45 7.96
CA GLY A 349 16.57 11.47 8.60
C GLY A 349 16.32 10.01 8.23
N ALA A 350 15.18 9.68 7.62
CA ALA A 350 14.82 8.30 7.29
C ALA A 350 15.85 7.64 6.36
N LYS A 351 16.18 6.38 6.66
CA LYS A 351 17.08 5.55 5.83
C LYS A 351 16.32 4.62 4.89
N VAL A 352 15.07 4.34 5.22
CA VAL A 352 14.16 3.47 4.48
C VAL A 352 12.82 4.17 4.37
N TRP A 353 12.04 3.82 3.35
CA TRP A 353 10.68 4.34 3.20
C TRP A 353 9.73 3.60 4.14
N PRO A 354 9.07 4.29 5.09
CA PRO A 354 8.25 3.61 6.10
C PRO A 354 6.95 3.05 5.52
N GLY A 355 6.65 1.79 5.87
CA GLY A 355 5.34 1.19 5.60
C GLY A 355 5.03 0.91 4.12
N CYS A 356 6.04 0.78 3.27
CA CYS A 356 5.86 0.48 1.85
C CYS A 356 6.81 -0.63 1.39
N ALA A 357 6.65 -1.08 0.14
CA ALA A 357 7.54 -2.06 -0.44
C ALA A 357 7.73 -1.85 -1.95
N ASN A 358 8.89 -2.26 -2.45
CA ASN A 358 9.07 -2.45 -3.89
C ASN A 358 8.40 -3.77 -4.29
N ILE A 359 7.37 -3.68 -5.14
CA ILE A 359 6.59 -4.84 -5.60
C ILE A 359 6.84 -5.20 -7.07
N THR A 360 7.87 -4.60 -7.69
CA THR A 360 8.20 -4.77 -9.12
C THR A 360 8.21 -6.23 -9.58
N GLU A 361 8.75 -7.13 -8.77
CA GLU A 361 8.86 -8.58 -9.08
C GLU A 361 7.49 -9.29 -9.19
N PHE A 362 6.45 -8.70 -8.61
CA PHE A 362 5.07 -9.17 -8.66
C PHE A 362 4.30 -8.61 -9.85
N SER A 363 4.84 -7.63 -10.59
CA SER A 363 4.18 -7.08 -11.77
C SER A 363 4.13 -8.07 -12.93
N ILE A 364 3.06 -8.01 -13.74
CA ILE A 364 3.00 -8.71 -15.05
C ILE A 364 3.89 -8.04 -16.08
N ASN A 365 4.21 -6.76 -15.88
CA ASN A 365 5.08 -6.01 -16.77
C ASN A 365 6.47 -5.85 -16.13
N PRO A 366 7.47 -6.65 -16.54
CA PRO A 366 8.81 -6.61 -15.94
C PRO A 366 9.55 -5.28 -16.17
N GLY A 367 9.03 -4.40 -17.04
CA GLY A 367 9.56 -3.06 -17.25
C GLY A 367 9.00 -2.00 -16.30
N THR A 368 7.96 -2.31 -15.51
CA THR A 368 7.34 -1.35 -14.60
C THR A 368 8.00 -1.42 -13.23
N PHE A 369 8.56 -0.30 -12.79
CA PHE A 369 9.05 -0.15 -11.43
C PHE A 369 7.93 0.38 -10.53
N GLU A 370 7.70 -0.27 -9.39
CA GLU A 370 6.57 0.02 -8.51
C GLU A 370 6.97 -0.09 -7.03
N ILE A 371 6.81 1.03 -6.31
CA ILE A 371 6.80 1.06 -4.85
C ILE A 371 5.37 1.35 -4.41
N ASP A 372 4.81 0.41 -3.66
CA ASP A 372 3.42 0.44 -3.24
C ASP A 372 3.28 0.78 -1.76
N MET A 373 2.31 1.65 -1.49
CA MET A 373 1.93 2.15 -0.17
C MET A 373 0.52 1.60 0.14
N PRO A 374 0.36 0.73 1.15
CA PRO A 374 -0.94 0.16 1.49
C PRO A 374 -1.78 1.15 2.29
N PRO A 375 -3.12 1.12 2.23
CA PRO A 375 -3.95 1.94 3.10
C PRO A 375 -4.06 1.34 4.52
N PRO A 376 -4.20 2.17 5.55
CA PRO A 376 -4.12 3.63 5.50
C PRO A 376 -2.66 4.10 5.62
N THR A 377 -2.22 4.93 4.66
CA THR A 377 -0.91 5.58 4.71
C THR A 377 -1.08 7.08 4.84
N ARG A 378 -0.25 7.70 5.69
CA ARG A 378 -0.25 9.14 5.94
C ARG A 378 0.80 9.87 5.14
N TYR A 379 0.42 11.04 4.67
CA TYR A 379 1.24 11.97 3.91
C TYR A 379 1.08 13.37 4.46
N ARG A 380 2.16 14.13 4.60
CA ARG A 380 2.09 15.56 4.86
C ARG A 380 2.19 16.31 3.53
N ILE A 381 1.33 17.29 3.33
CA ILE A 381 1.39 18.18 2.18
C ILE A 381 2.36 19.29 2.50
N GLU A 382 3.47 19.38 1.77
CA GLU A 382 4.46 20.43 1.97
C GLU A 382 4.09 21.69 1.17
N GLY A 383 3.55 21.48 -0.03
CA GLY A 383 3.16 22.53 -0.95
C GLY A 383 2.67 21.97 -2.27
N PHE A 384 2.25 22.87 -3.16
CA PHE A 384 1.93 22.54 -4.53
C PHE A 384 2.18 23.73 -5.45
N ASP A 385 2.46 23.44 -6.71
CA ASP A 385 2.58 24.44 -7.78
C ASP A 385 1.76 23.99 -9.00
N TRP A 386 1.29 24.96 -9.78
CA TRP A 386 0.63 24.68 -11.05
C TRP A 386 1.65 24.69 -12.18
N ILE A 387 1.76 23.56 -12.89
CA ILE A 387 2.65 23.39 -14.03
C ILE A 387 1.85 23.04 -15.29
N LYS A 388 2.45 23.24 -16.46
CA LYS A 388 1.88 22.82 -17.74
C LYS A 388 2.58 21.54 -18.21
N LEU A 389 1.82 20.46 -18.37
CA LEU A 389 2.31 19.19 -18.93
C LEU A 389 1.34 18.68 -20.00
N PRO A 390 1.84 17.94 -21.01
CA PRO A 390 0.96 17.20 -21.91
C PRO A 390 0.29 16.05 -21.15
N ASN A 391 -0.97 15.77 -21.47
CA ASN A 391 -1.60 14.51 -21.10
C ASN A 391 -1.10 13.36 -22.02
N LYS A 392 -1.58 12.13 -21.79
CA LYS A 392 -1.23 10.96 -22.62
C LYS A 392 -1.49 11.13 -24.13
N ASP A 393 -2.40 12.01 -24.50
CA ASP A 393 -2.77 12.32 -25.89
C ASP A 393 -2.00 13.52 -26.46
N GLY A 394 -1.04 14.07 -25.71
CA GLY A 394 -0.19 15.20 -26.12
C GLY A 394 -0.83 16.58 -25.94
N VAL A 395 -2.00 16.68 -25.30
CA VAL A 395 -2.70 17.95 -25.06
C VAL A 395 -2.16 18.60 -23.80
N MET A 396 -1.67 19.84 -23.90
CA MET A 396 -1.18 20.60 -22.75
C MET A 396 -2.32 20.95 -21.79
N MET A 397 -2.17 20.59 -20.51
CA MET A 397 -3.12 20.89 -19.44
C MET A 397 -2.42 21.49 -18.21
N ASP A 398 -3.21 22.17 -17.37
CA ASP A 398 -2.75 22.56 -16.03
C ASP A 398 -2.71 21.33 -15.13
N VAL A 399 -1.60 21.17 -14.42
CA VAL A 399 -1.34 20.05 -13.50
C VAL A 399 -0.93 20.63 -12.16
N CYS A 400 -1.61 20.22 -11.10
CA CYS A 400 -1.21 20.53 -9.74
C CYS A 400 -0.13 19.54 -9.32
N HIS A 401 1.09 20.05 -9.17
CA HIS A 401 2.24 19.26 -8.72
C HIS A 401 2.42 19.41 -7.21
N PHE A 402 1.98 18.41 -6.46
CA PHE A 402 2.19 18.34 -5.01
C PHE A 402 3.62 17.94 -4.67
N GLN A 403 4.16 18.59 -3.64
CA GLN A 403 5.28 18.10 -2.85
C GLN A 403 4.71 17.53 -1.55
N MET A 404 4.99 16.26 -1.28
CA MET A 404 4.51 15.56 -0.10
C MET A 404 5.66 14.86 0.62
N THR A 405 5.51 14.67 1.93
CA THR A 405 6.37 13.79 2.72
C THR A 405 5.58 12.56 3.17
N LEU A 406 6.13 11.37 2.95
CA LEU A 406 5.56 10.14 3.48
C LEU A 406 5.72 10.13 5.00
N LEU A 407 4.64 9.92 5.75
CA LEU A 407 4.69 9.69 7.19
C LEU A 407 4.61 8.20 7.55
N GLY A 408 4.11 7.38 6.61
CA GLY A 408 4.10 5.92 6.71
C GLY A 408 2.72 5.34 6.98
N TYR A 409 2.69 4.00 7.00
CA TYR A 409 1.51 3.21 7.35
C TYR A 409 1.02 3.53 8.78
N CYS A 410 -0.29 3.53 8.98
CA CYS A 410 -0.89 3.82 10.28
C CYS A 410 -2.12 2.93 10.54
N VAL A 411 -2.74 3.11 11.69
CA VAL A 411 -4.11 2.61 11.93
C VAL A 411 -5.11 3.58 11.31
N GLU A 412 -6.26 3.06 10.86
CA GLU A 412 -7.34 3.89 10.35
C GLU A 412 -7.66 5.03 11.32
N PRO A 413 -7.73 6.29 10.87
CA PRO A 413 -8.11 7.40 11.73
C PRO A 413 -9.51 7.14 12.30
N MET A 414 -9.66 7.26 13.62
CA MET A 414 -11.00 7.26 14.21
C MET A 414 -11.70 8.55 13.77
N VAL A 415 -12.78 8.41 12.99
CA VAL A 415 -13.62 9.52 12.53
C VAL A 415 -14.57 9.96 13.63
#